data_AF-A0A8W7PRT8-F1
#
_entry.id   AF-A0A8W7PRT8-F1
#
_cell.length_a   1.000
_cell.length_b   1.000
_cell.length_c   1.000
_cell.angle_alpha   90.00
_cell.angle_beta   90.00
_cell.angle_gamma   90.00
#
_symmetry.space_group_name_H-M   'P 1'
#
loop_
_entity.id
_entity.type
_entity.pdbx_description
1 polymer ?
#
loop_
_entity_poly.entity_id
_entity_poly.type
_entity_poly.pdbx_seq_one_letter_code
_entity_poly.pdbx_strand_id
1 'polypeptide(L)'
;MACPLYKLLLFTALLILQLIATCKATLAANYDEQRDNAIRQVSSVGWEVTYDPPKLNMDMSTTRNVTLRIERIAKADLEDIRSVQLRSEREHVAWVENGTIVIEPLVAAIAYNGSFTVVANFLGQTSFFVELVRMNGTTETIKSSTLPITVIRPERVIDHVFTGSVILLISILYINFGAALDVGALKQIARRPIGPMIGFVCQFVFMPLLSYGLGHLLFPDNYELQLGLFFTGVSPAGGASNIWTVALGGNLTLSIAMTTISTIAAFGMMPLWIFTLGRTIFQRANLVVPYSRIAYTAVGLVVPISAGLLIQRYCPRFSRLLVRILKPMSVILILFIVIFAIVTNLYLFELFSWQIIIAGLGLPLLGYCFGFLASTLMRLPLADSLAISVETGIQNTGIAIFLLRFALEQPAADLTTVMPVSNAIMTPLPLLLLLVGLRIHERTKRRAENSLIPKTETDPVVATPE
;
A
#
# COMPACT_ATOMS: atom_id res chain seq x y z
N MET A 1 -14.66 -29.43 -6.00
CA MET A 1 -13.50 -29.88 -5.22
C MET A 1 -12.28 -29.17 -5.77
N ALA A 2 -11.72 -28.18 -5.06
CA ALA A 2 -10.50 -27.48 -5.47
C ALA A 2 -9.37 -27.89 -4.51
N CYS A 3 -8.24 -28.26 -5.09
CA CYS A 3 -7.10 -28.95 -4.46
C CYS A 3 -6.60 -28.26 -3.16
N PRO A 4 -6.43 -28.97 -2.03
CA PRO A 4 -5.95 -28.37 -0.77
C PRO A 4 -4.51 -27.83 -0.84
N LEU A 5 -3.72 -28.25 -1.84
CA LEU A 5 -2.30 -27.92 -1.96
C LEU A 5 -2.03 -26.43 -2.26
N TYR A 6 -2.83 -25.79 -3.12
CA TYR A 6 -2.62 -24.36 -3.44
C TYR A 6 -3.00 -23.44 -2.27
N LYS A 7 -3.98 -23.86 -1.44
CA LYS A 7 -4.34 -23.13 -0.22
C LYS A 7 -3.19 -23.17 0.77
N LEU A 8 -2.55 -24.34 0.90
CA LEU A 8 -1.39 -24.52 1.77
C LEU A 8 -0.18 -23.71 1.27
N LEU A 9 0.10 -23.71 -0.04
CA LEU A 9 1.20 -22.94 -0.64
C LEU A 9 1.00 -21.42 -0.54
N LEU A 10 -0.21 -20.93 -0.80
CA LEU A 10 -0.55 -19.52 -0.61
C LEU A 10 -0.41 -19.13 0.87
N PHE A 11 -0.90 -20.00 1.75
CA PHE A 11 -0.83 -19.81 3.19
C PHE A 11 0.62 -19.77 3.69
N THR A 12 1.47 -20.72 3.31
CA THR A 12 2.88 -20.75 3.71
C THR A 12 3.67 -19.58 3.14
N ALA A 13 3.43 -19.21 1.87
CA ALA A 13 4.06 -18.04 1.26
C ALA A 13 3.72 -16.75 2.03
N LEU A 14 2.43 -16.51 2.30
CA LEU A 14 1.97 -15.36 3.07
C LEU A 14 2.53 -15.34 4.50
N LEU A 15 2.63 -16.50 5.14
CA LEU A 15 3.16 -16.61 6.51
C LEU A 15 4.68 -16.33 6.57
N ILE A 16 5.44 -16.79 5.58
CA ILE A 16 6.88 -16.52 5.45
C ILE A 16 7.12 -15.02 5.20
N LEU A 17 6.38 -14.44 4.27
CA LEU A 17 6.36 -12.99 4.02
C LEU A 17 6.06 -12.18 5.27
N GLN A 18 5.04 -12.63 6.01
CA GLN A 18 4.61 -11.98 7.22
C GLN A 18 5.70 -12.03 8.28
N LEU A 19 6.36 -13.18 8.46
CA LEU A 19 7.48 -13.34 9.40
C LEU A 19 8.68 -12.46 9.03
N ILE A 20 9.01 -12.37 7.75
CA ILE A 20 10.10 -11.51 7.25
C ILE A 20 9.77 -10.03 7.52
N ALA A 21 8.54 -9.61 7.21
CA ALA A 21 8.08 -8.25 7.41
C ALA A 21 8.07 -7.84 8.89
N THR A 22 7.50 -8.65 9.79
CA THR A 22 7.48 -8.33 11.23
C THR A 22 8.86 -8.36 11.86
N CYS A 23 9.72 -9.32 11.50
CA CYS A 23 11.06 -9.42 12.07
C CYS A 23 11.90 -8.19 11.70
N LYS A 24 11.79 -7.71 10.45
CA LYS A 24 12.54 -6.55 9.97
C LYS A 24 12.02 -5.21 10.53
N ALA A 25 10.70 -5.04 10.62
CA ALA A 25 10.11 -3.86 11.26
C ALA A 25 10.49 -3.73 12.74
N THR A 26 10.62 -4.87 13.44
CA THR A 26 11.10 -4.91 14.83
C THR A 26 12.57 -4.49 14.94
N LEU A 27 13.40 -4.80 13.93
CA LEU A 27 14.79 -4.37 13.87
C LEU A 27 14.94 -2.88 13.48
N ALA A 28 14.08 -2.37 12.60
CA ALA A 28 14.07 -0.97 12.17
C ALA A 28 13.61 0.00 13.28
N ALA A 29 12.68 -0.44 14.14
CA ALA A 29 12.23 0.35 15.30
C ALA A 29 13.36 0.72 16.27
N ASN A 30 14.46 -0.05 16.30
CA ASN A 30 15.64 0.26 17.12
C ASN A 30 16.59 1.30 16.49
N TYR A 31 16.39 1.68 15.22
CA TYR A 31 17.29 2.60 14.49
C TYR A 31 16.71 4.01 14.30
N ASP A 32 15.38 4.17 14.26
CA ASP A 32 14.71 5.45 13.96
C ASP A 32 14.60 6.41 15.17
N GLU A 33 14.94 5.97 16.39
CA GLU A 33 14.73 6.77 17.62
C GLU A 33 15.79 7.87 17.85
N GLN A 34 16.68 8.14 16.89
CA GLN A 34 17.87 8.98 17.13
C GLN A 34 18.13 10.15 16.16
N ARG A 35 17.28 10.41 15.15
CA ARG A 35 17.57 11.52 14.22
C ARG A 35 16.38 12.40 13.93
N ASP A 36 16.66 13.69 14.08
CA ASP A 36 15.94 14.85 13.57
C ASP A 36 14.81 15.42 14.42
N ASN A 37 15.20 16.39 15.26
CA ASN A 37 14.46 17.65 15.42
C ASN A 37 15.38 18.72 16.01
N ALA A 38 16.27 19.26 15.19
CA ALA A 38 16.91 20.55 15.46
C ALA A 38 16.22 21.61 14.59
N ILE A 39 15.61 22.61 15.23
CA ILE A 39 14.98 23.74 14.55
C ILE A 39 16.08 24.56 13.89
N ARG A 40 16.25 24.42 12.57
CA ARG A 40 17.27 25.13 11.78
C ARG A 40 16.82 26.56 11.53
N GLN A 41 17.64 27.54 11.92
CA GLN A 41 17.38 28.95 11.64
C GLN A 41 17.82 29.31 10.21
N VAL A 42 17.13 30.27 9.60
CA VAL A 42 17.44 30.78 8.26
C VAL A 42 18.49 31.89 8.40
N SER A 43 19.62 31.76 7.71
CA SER A 43 20.70 32.75 7.77
C SER A 43 20.30 34.07 7.10
N SER A 44 20.81 35.18 7.62
CA SER A 44 20.65 36.53 7.03
C SER A 44 21.69 36.85 5.95
N VAL A 45 22.49 35.86 5.54
CA VAL A 45 23.66 36.04 4.69
C VAL A 45 23.25 36.14 3.23
N GLY A 46 23.78 37.13 2.50
CA GLY A 46 23.42 37.45 1.11
C GLY A 46 24.15 36.64 0.03
N TRP A 47 24.67 35.45 0.35
CA TRP A 47 25.43 34.62 -0.58
C TRP A 47 24.53 33.99 -1.64
N GLU A 48 25.02 33.96 -2.87
CA GLU A 48 24.33 33.34 -4.01
C GLU A 48 24.97 31.98 -4.29
N VAL A 49 24.21 30.91 -4.04
CA VAL A 49 24.64 29.52 -4.19
C VAL A 49 24.03 28.96 -5.47
N THR A 50 24.87 28.52 -6.40
CA THR A 50 24.45 27.90 -7.66
C THR A 50 25.04 26.50 -7.80
N TYR A 51 24.27 25.61 -8.42
CA TYR A 51 24.65 24.22 -8.64
C TYR A 51 24.68 23.91 -10.13
N ASP A 52 25.70 23.18 -10.55
CA ASP A 52 25.80 22.63 -11.91
C ASP A 52 25.99 21.10 -11.85
N PRO A 53 25.00 20.31 -12.31
CA PRO A 53 23.72 20.72 -12.90
C PRO A 53 22.71 21.26 -11.86
N PRO A 54 21.70 22.08 -12.28
CA PRO A 54 20.71 22.70 -11.38
C PRO A 54 19.66 21.71 -10.83
N LYS A 55 19.62 20.50 -11.37
CA LYS A 55 18.79 19.38 -10.89
C LYS A 55 19.53 18.08 -11.16
N LEU A 56 19.41 17.12 -10.25
CA LEU A 56 20.14 15.87 -10.35
C LEU A 56 19.19 14.67 -10.31
N ASN A 57 19.16 13.90 -11.39
CA ASN A 57 18.52 12.59 -11.42
C ASN A 57 19.60 11.53 -11.38
N MET A 58 19.48 10.58 -10.45
CA MET A 58 20.46 9.52 -10.23
C MET A 58 19.77 8.17 -10.06
N ASP A 59 20.48 7.11 -10.41
CA ASP A 59 20.06 5.76 -10.09
C ASP A 59 20.56 5.37 -8.70
N MET A 60 19.82 4.50 -8.01
CA MET A 60 20.26 3.94 -6.72
C MET A 60 21.67 3.34 -6.80
N SER A 61 22.45 3.54 -5.73
CA SER A 61 23.82 3.04 -5.58
C SER A 61 24.81 3.59 -6.61
N THR A 62 24.50 4.73 -7.22
CA THR A 62 25.42 5.44 -8.12
C THR A 62 25.99 6.69 -7.45
N THR A 63 27.14 7.15 -7.94
CA THR A 63 27.77 8.39 -7.51
C THR A 63 27.88 9.35 -8.68
N ARG A 64 27.76 10.66 -8.41
CA ARG A 64 27.87 11.69 -9.43
C ARG A 64 28.49 12.95 -8.86
N ASN A 65 29.39 13.55 -9.63
CA ASN A 65 30.01 14.80 -9.24
C ASN A 65 29.09 15.97 -9.56
N VAL A 66 28.94 16.88 -8.60
CA VAL A 66 28.18 18.12 -8.72
C VAL A 66 29.11 19.27 -8.38
N THR A 67 29.05 20.31 -9.21
CA THR A 67 29.82 21.53 -8.97
C THR A 67 28.95 22.53 -8.21
N LEU A 68 29.48 23.02 -7.09
CA LEU A 68 28.87 24.05 -6.24
C LEU A 68 29.66 25.34 -6.40
N ARG A 69 28.95 26.41 -6.72
CA ARG A 69 29.53 27.75 -6.83
C ARG A 69 28.82 28.69 -5.86
N ILE A 70 29.60 29.33 -5.00
CA ILE A 70 29.11 30.30 -4.00
C ILE A 70 29.69 31.67 -4.37
N GLU A 71 28.84 32.66 -4.56
CA GLU A 71 29.23 34.02 -4.94
C GLU A 71 28.81 35.05 -3.87
N ARG A 72 29.38 36.25 -3.97
CA ARG A 72 29.13 37.40 -3.07
C ARG A 72 29.49 37.11 -1.60
N ILE A 73 30.58 36.39 -1.39
CA ILE A 73 31.09 36.10 -0.06
C ILE A 73 31.69 37.39 0.53
N ALA A 74 31.10 37.94 1.58
CA ALA A 74 31.65 39.10 2.29
C ALA A 74 32.64 38.63 3.36
N LYS A 75 33.79 39.32 3.47
CA LYS A 75 34.84 38.95 4.43
C LYS A 75 34.37 39.02 5.90
N ALA A 76 33.48 39.96 6.22
CA ALA A 76 32.91 40.10 7.56
C ALA A 76 32.03 38.91 7.97
N ASP A 77 31.40 38.22 7.00
CA ASP A 77 30.57 37.05 7.29
C ASP A 77 31.42 35.84 7.72
N LEU A 78 32.67 35.76 7.25
CA LEU A 78 33.56 34.62 7.46
C LEU A 78 34.22 34.58 8.85
N GLU A 79 34.24 35.69 9.59
CA GLU A 79 34.93 35.78 10.90
C GLU A 79 34.26 34.92 11.98
N ASP A 80 32.95 34.71 11.88
CA ASP A 80 32.15 33.97 12.87
C ASP A 80 31.75 32.56 12.38
N ILE A 81 32.15 32.18 11.17
CA ILE A 81 31.84 30.87 10.57
C ILE A 81 33.02 29.93 10.85
N ARG A 82 32.72 28.72 11.34
CA ARG A 82 33.70 27.64 11.58
C ARG A 82 33.87 26.74 10.37
N SER A 83 32.76 26.36 9.73
CA SER A 83 32.78 25.58 8.50
C SER A 83 31.49 25.76 7.70
N VAL A 84 31.60 25.55 6.39
CA VAL A 84 30.45 25.51 5.48
C VAL A 84 30.23 24.05 5.09
N GLN A 85 29.02 23.53 5.28
CA GLN A 85 28.70 22.12 5.02
C GLN A 85 27.58 22.00 3.99
N LEU A 86 27.76 21.13 3.00
CA LEU A 86 26.69 20.72 2.10
C LEU A 86 25.96 19.53 2.74
N ARG A 87 24.68 19.72 3.06
CA ARG A 87 23.85 18.69 3.69
C ARG A 87 22.62 18.35 2.85
N SER A 88 22.07 17.17 3.12
CA SER A 88 20.83 16.66 2.53
C SER A 88 19.69 16.82 3.53
N GLU A 89 18.49 17.13 3.05
CA GLU A 89 17.27 17.07 3.87
C GLU A 89 16.99 15.63 4.34
N ARG A 90 17.26 14.64 3.48
CA ARG A 90 17.10 13.21 3.75
C ARG A 90 18.40 12.48 3.42
N GLU A 91 19.30 12.37 4.40
CA GLU A 91 20.61 11.71 4.22
C GLU A 91 20.50 10.23 3.81
N HIS A 92 19.40 9.55 4.18
CA HIS A 92 19.17 8.15 3.80
C HIS A 92 18.91 7.98 2.29
N VAL A 93 18.38 9.00 1.60
CA VAL A 93 18.12 9.00 0.15
C VAL A 93 19.41 9.28 -0.61
N ALA A 94 20.05 10.41 -0.31
CA ALA A 94 21.33 10.79 -0.89
C ALA A 94 22.14 11.60 0.11
N TRP A 95 23.46 11.43 0.09
CA TRP A 95 24.41 12.14 0.95
C TRP A 95 25.64 12.57 0.15
N VAL A 96 26.42 13.49 0.73
CA VAL A 96 27.62 14.05 0.10
C VAL A 96 28.85 13.45 0.74
N GLU A 97 29.74 12.90 -0.07
CA GLU A 97 31.05 12.47 0.39
C GLU A 97 31.95 13.69 0.61
N ASN A 98 32.46 13.85 1.84
CA ASN A 98 33.30 14.98 2.26
C ASN A 98 32.66 16.36 2.01
N GLY A 99 31.38 16.54 2.36
CA GLY A 99 30.64 17.79 2.16
C GLY A 99 31.08 19.00 3.01
N THR A 100 32.22 18.94 3.71
CA THR A 100 32.71 20.07 4.52
C THR A 100 33.72 20.90 3.73
N ILE A 101 33.45 22.19 3.61
CA ILE A 101 34.29 23.18 2.95
C ILE A 101 35.12 23.89 4.02
N VAL A 102 36.43 23.78 3.91
CA VAL A 102 37.38 24.51 4.77
C VAL A 102 37.39 25.99 4.36
N ILE A 103 37.44 26.89 5.33
CA ILE A 103 37.27 28.34 5.12
C ILE A 103 38.53 29.02 4.56
N GLU A 104 39.72 28.46 4.81
CA GLU A 104 41.01 29.00 4.34
C GLU A 104 41.04 29.38 2.84
N PRO A 105 40.49 28.58 1.90
CA PRO A 105 40.37 28.98 0.49
C PRO A 105 39.29 30.03 0.19
N LEU A 106 38.28 30.25 1.06
CA LEU A 106 37.25 31.28 0.88
C LEU A 106 37.75 32.69 1.21
N VAL A 107 38.80 32.82 2.03
CA VAL A 107 39.35 34.13 2.44
C VAL A 107 40.09 34.84 1.28
N ALA A 108 40.57 34.07 0.31
CA ALA A 108 41.37 34.57 -0.82
C ALA A 108 40.54 34.99 -2.04
N ALA A 109 39.25 34.61 -2.14
CA ALA A 109 38.44 34.81 -3.33
C ALA A 109 37.00 35.29 -3.01
N ILE A 110 36.44 36.14 -3.88
CA ILE A 110 35.05 36.67 -3.77
C ILE A 110 34.01 35.58 -4.12
N ALA A 111 34.47 34.46 -4.68
CA ALA A 111 33.65 33.31 -5.04
C ALA A 111 34.39 31.99 -4.74
N TYR A 112 33.63 30.97 -4.34
CA TYR A 112 34.09 29.59 -4.16
C TYR A 112 33.56 28.72 -5.30
N ASN A 113 34.41 27.83 -5.81
CA ASN A 113 34.02 26.80 -6.76
C ASN A 113 34.60 25.45 -6.30
N GLY A 114 33.73 24.49 -6.02
CA GLY A 114 34.11 23.17 -5.55
C GLY A 114 33.28 22.07 -6.20
N SER A 115 33.89 20.90 -6.40
CA SER A 115 33.20 19.71 -6.87
C SER A 115 33.01 18.74 -5.72
N PHE A 116 31.80 18.23 -5.56
CA PHE A 116 31.43 17.27 -4.52
C PHE A 116 30.89 16.00 -5.15
N THR A 117 31.26 14.86 -4.57
CA THR A 117 30.70 13.57 -4.96
C THR A 117 29.41 13.34 -4.21
N VAL A 118 28.30 13.29 -4.95
CA VAL A 118 26.99 12.93 -4.42
C VAL A 118 26.82 11.43 -4.53
N VAL A 119 26.42 10.79 -3.44
CA VAL A 119 26.15 9.36 -3.36
C VAL A 119 24.64 9.15 -3.26
N ALA A 120 24.05 8.50 -4.26
CA ALA A 120 22.65 8.09 -4.23
C ALA A 120 22.54 6.75 -3.52
N ASN A 121 21.97 6.74 -2.31
CA ASN A 121 21.88 5.54 -1.49
C ASN A 121 20.55 4.80 -1.71
N PHE A 122 19.44 5.52 -1.55
CA PHE A 122 18.09 4.94 -1.58
C PHE A 122 17.14 5.75 -2.46
N LEU A 123 16.09 5.12 -2.99
CA LEU A 123 15.10 5.80 -3.84
C LEU A 123 14.31 6.85 -3.06
N GLY A 124 14.00 7.97 -3.71
CA GLY A 124 13.27 9.06 -3.09
C GLY A 124 13.64 10.43 -3.67
N GLN A 125 13.08 11.48 -3.06
CA GLN A 125 13.40 12.86 -3.37
C GLN A 125 14.01 13.53 -2.13
N THR A 126 15.07 14.30 -2.34
CA THR A 126 15.73 15.10 -1.30
C THR A 126 16.29 16.37 -1.91
N SER A 127 16.44 17.42 -1.13
CA SER A 127 17.13 18.64 -1.56
C SER A 127 18.44 18.79 -0.80
N PHE A 128 19.49 19.19 -1.51
CA PHE A 128 20.73 19.61 -0.87
C PHE A 128 20.72 21.11 -0.64
N PHE A 129 21.26 21.51 0.50
CA PHE A 129 21.36 22.90 0.92
C PHE A 129 22.70 23.13 1.62
N VAL A 130 23.11 24.39 1.65
CA VAL A 130 24.33 24.81 2.35
C VAL A 130 23.97 25.22 3.77
N GLU A 131 24.63 24.59 4.73
CA GLU A 131 24.55 24.87 6.16
C GLU A 131 25.85 25.56 6.62
N LEU A 132 25.69 26.66 7.34
CA LEU A 132 26.76 27.40 7.99
C LEU A 132 26.84 26.94 9.45
N VAL A 133 28.01 26.48 9.88
CA VAL A 133 28.28 26.15 11.28
C VAL A 133 29.08 27.31 11.87
N ARG A 134 28.50 28.05 12.83
CA ARG A 134 29.18 29.15 13.50
C ARG A 134 30.14 28.67 14.60
N MET A 135 31.06 29.53 15.02
CA MET A 135 32.01 29.26 16.11
C MET A 135 31.30 28.92 17.45
N ASN A 136 30.13 29.50 17.69
CA ASN A 136 29.27 29.23 18.85
C ASN A 136 28.53 27.88 18.79
N GLY A 137 28.66 27.12 17.69
CA GLY A 137 28.00 25.83 17.47
C GLY A 137 26.57 25.90 16.91
N THR A 138 26.00 27.09 16.67
CA THR A 138 24.70 27.22 16.01
C THR A 138 24.82 26.93 14.52
N THR A 139 23.82 26.25 13.96
CA THR A 139 23.74 26.01 12.52
C THR A 139 22.66 26.86 11.87
N GLU A 140 23.02 27.49 10.76
CA GLU A 140 22.13 28.32 9.96
C GLU A 140 22.08 27.81 8.53
N THR A 141 20.88 27.77 7.95
CA THR A 141 20.68 27.37 6.56
C THR A 141 20.68 28.60 5.65
N ILE A 142 21.48 28.57 4.58
CA ILE A 142 21.46 29.65 3.59
C ILE A 142 20.20 29.52 2.76
N LYS A 143 19.40 30.59 2.67
CA LYS A 143 18.12 30.62 1.95
C LYS A 143 18.25 30.49 0.43
N SER A 144 19.48 30.50 -0.10
CA SER A 144 19.79 30.41 -1.52
C SER A 144 19.40 29.05 -2.11
N SER A 145 19.11 29.04 -3.42
CA SER A 145 18.55 27.90 -4.17
C SER A 145 19.08 26.56 -3.72
N THR A 146 18.20 25.62 -3.41
CA THR A 146 18.54 24.23 -3.09
C THR A 146 18.78 23.43 -4.36
N LEU A 147 19.55 22.34 -4.28
CA LEU A 147 19.70 21.38 -5.37
C LEU A 147 18.70 20.24 -5.19
N PRO A 148 17.64 20.14 -6.00
CA PRO A 148 16.74 19.00 -5.95
C PRO A 148 17.40 17.76 -6.56
N ILE A 149 17.35 16.66 -5.80
CA ILE A 149 17.88 15.36 -6.18
C ILE A 149 16.75 14.34 -6.18
N THR A 150 16.57 13.67 -7.32
CA THR A 150 15.66 12.54 -7.46
C THR A 150 16.47 11.28 -7.67
N VAL A 151 16.38 10.36 -6.72
CA VAL A 151 16.99 9.03 -6.83
C VAL A 151 15.92 8.04 -7.26
N ILE A 152 16.11 7.44 -8.42
CA ILE A 152 15.23 6.42 -8.98
C ILE A 152 15.91 5.05 -8.97
N ARG A 153 15.12 4.00 -9.09
CA ARG A 153 15.64 2.65 -9.26
C ARG A 153 16.01 2.44 -10.72
N PRO A 154 17.18 1.85 -11.05
CA PRO A 154 17.51 1.54 -12.43
C PRO A 154 16.53 0.50 -12.99
N GLU A 155 16.01 0.76 -14.19
CA GLU A 155 15.07 -0.14 -14.86
C GLU A 155 15.76 -1.47 -15.21
N ARG A 156 15.19 -2.58 -14.75
CA ARG A 156 15.64 -3.93 -15.10
C ARG A 156 14.68 -4.54 -16.11
N VAL A 157 15.18 -5.46 -16.95
CA VAL A 157 14.35 -6.21 -17.91
C VAL A 157 13.15 -6.88 -17.22
N ILE A 158 13.34 -7.35 -15.98
CA ILE A 158 12.28 -7.96 -15.17
C ILE A 158 11.13 -6.99 -14.86
N ASP A 159 11.38 -5.69 -14.80
CA ASP A 159 10.36 -4.66 -14.50
C ASP A 159 9.43 -4.45 -15.71
N HIS A 160 9.96 -4.49 -16.93
CA HIS A 160 9.12 -4.46 -18.15
C HIS A 160 8.29 -5.74 -18.29
N VAL A 161 8.89 -6.91 -18.04
CA VAL A 161 8.17 -8.20 -18.05
C VAL A 161 7.04 -8.20 -17.03
N PHE A 162 7.28 -7.65 -15.85
CA PHE A 162 6.25 -7.50 -14.82
C PHE A 162 5.14 -6.55 -15.22
N THR A 163 5.49 -5.36 -15.71
CA THR A 163 4.50 -4.37 -16.12
C THR A 163 3.58 -4.96 -17.19
N GLY A 164 4.15 -5.63 -18.20
CA GLY A 164 3.37 -6.35 -19.21
C GLY A 164 2.51 -7.47 -18.63
N SER A 165 3.05 -8.25 -17.69
CA SER A 165 2.31 -9.35 -17.04
C SER A 165 1.15 -8.84 -16.18
N VAL A 166 1.33 -7.76 -15.43
CA VAL A 166 0.27 -7.13 -14.62
C VAL A 166 -0.83 -6.58 -15.51
N ILE A 167 -0.49 -5.88 -16.58
CA ILE A 167 -1.48 -5.38 -17.55
C ILE A 167 -2.31 -6.54 -18.10
N LEU A 168 -1.65 -7.63 -18.52
CA LEU A 168 -2.32 -8.81 -19.06
C LEU A 168 -3.25 -9.45 -18.03
N LEU A 169 -2.74 -9.74 -16.83
CA LEU A 169 -3.49 -10.42 -15.78
C LEU A 169 -4.67 -9.57 -15.28
N ILE A 170 -4.49 -8.25 -15.12
CA ILE A 170 -5.57 -7.32 -14.73
C ILE A 170 -6.60 -7.20 -15.85
N SER A 171 -6.18 -7.12 -17.11
CA SER A 171 -7.11 -7.08 -18.25
C SER A 171 -7.99 -8.33 -18.29
N ILE A 172 -7.38 -9.52 -18.13
CA ILE A 172 -8.12 -10.79 -18.05
C ILE A 172 -9.05 -10.80 -16.83
N LEU A 173 -8.59 -10.32 -15.67
CA LEU A 173 -9.41 -10.25 -14.46
C LEU A 173 -10.64 -9.35 -14.67
N TYR A 174 -10.45 -8.19 -15.30
CA TYR A 174 -11.53 -7.23 -15.59
C TYR A 174 -12.51 -7.77 -16.64
N ILE A 175 -12.02 -8.48 -17.66
CA ILE A 175 -12.88 -9.24 -18.58
C ILE A 175 -13.71 -10.28 -17.80
N ASN A 176 -13.10 -11.01 -16.87
CA ASN A 176 -13.82 -11.98 -16.05
C ASN A 176 -14.87 -11.31 -15.16
N PHE A 177 -14.60 -10.13 -14.60
CA PHE A 177 -15.59 -9.37 -13.83
C PHE A 177 -16.77 -8.92 -14.70
N GLY A 178 -16.51 -8.41 -15.91
CA GLY A 178 -17.57 -8.11 -16.87
C GLY A 178 -18.38 -9.35 -17.24
N ALA A 179 -17.72 -10.48 -17.45
CA ALA A 179 -18.36 -11.77 -17.76
C ALA A 179 -19.17 -12.35 -16.58
N ALA A 180 -18.80 -11.99 -15.35
CA ALA A 180 -19.49 -12.38 -14.12
C ALA A 180 -20.72 -11.54 -13.80
N LEU A 181 -20.92 -10.42 -14.52
CA LEU A 181 -21.93 -9.43 -14.22
C LEU A 181 -23.36 -9.89 -14.56
N ASP A 182 -23.94 -10.83 -13.83
CA ASP A 182 -25.31 -11.29 -14.11
C ASP A 182 -26.33 -10.19 -13.76
N VAL A 183 -26.84 -9.52 -14.79
CA VAL A 183 -27.87 -8.46 -14.69
C VAL A 183 -29.15 -9.01 -14.03
N GLY A 184 -29.46 -10.29 -14.20
CA GLY A 184 -30.57 -10.96 -13.54
C GLY A 184 -30.34 -11.10 -12.03
N ALA A 185 -29.12 -11.47 -11.63
CA ALA A 185 -28.73 -11.51 -10.22
C ALA A 185 -28.76 -10.12 -9.57
N LEU A 186 -28.27 -9.09 -10.26
CA LEU A 186 -28.37 -7.67 -9.84
C LEU A 186 -29.82 -7.26 -9.58
N LYS A 187 -30.75 -7.67 -10.44
CA LYS A 187 -32.18 -7.39 -10.25
C LYS A 187 -32.79 -8.09 -9.03
N GLN A 188 -32.31 -9.29 -8.68
CA GLN A 188 -32.72 -9.97 -7.45
C GLN A 188 -32.14 -9.30 -6.20
N ILE A 189 -30.90 -8.83 -6.27
CA ILE A 189 -30.24 -8.08 -5.19
C ILE A 189 -31.01 -6.78 -4.88
N ALA A 190 -31.51 -6.09 -5.91
CA ALA A 190 -32.37 -4.92 -5.74
C ALA A 190 -33.65 -5.18 -4.94
N ARG A 191 -34.10 -6.43 -4.80
CA ARG A 191 -35.27 -6.80 -3.98
C ARG A 191 -34.97 -6.91 -2.48
N ARG A 192 -33.70 -6.99 -2.08
CA ARG A 192 -33.26 -7.00 -0.66
C ARG A 192 -32.10 -6.02 -0.47
N PRO A 193 -32.35 -4.70 -0.55
CA PRO A 193 -31.30 -3.70 -0.71
C PRO A 193 -30.52 -3.40 0.57
N ILE A 194 -31.03 -3.77 1.75
CA ILE A 194 -30.45 -3.35 3.05
C ILE A 194 -29.00 -3.79 3.19
N GLY A 195 -28.71 -5.08 3.01
CA GLY A 195 -27.33 -5.61 3.11
C GLY A 195 -26.37 -4.97 2.12
N PRO A 196 -26.67 -4.99 0.80
CA PRO A 196 -25.85 -4.32 -0.21
C PRO A 196 -25.65 -2.82 0.02
N MET A 197 -26.66 -2.11 0.52
CA MET A 197 -26.56 -0.68 0.81
C MET A 197 -25.62 -0.41 1.99
N ILE A 198 -25.68 -1.22 3.06
CA ILE A 198 -24.72 -1.14 4.16
C ILE A 198 -23.31 -1.40 3.65
N GLY A 199 -23.13 -2.46 2.84
CA GLY A 199 -21.85 -2.77 2.21
C GLY A 199 -21.32 -1.61 1.36
N PHE A 200 -22.17 -0.97 0.55
CA PHE A 200 -21.81 0.19 -0.25
C PHE A 200 -21.35 1.38 0.60
N VAL A 201 -22.08 1.70 1.68
CA VAL A 201 -21.71 2.79 2.59
C VAL A 201 -20.40 2.47 3.31
N CYS A 202 -20.23 1.23 3.77
CA CYS A 202 -18.98 0.81 4.40
C CYS A 202 -17.80 0.93 3.42
N GLN A 203 -18.00 0.52 2.18
CA GLN A 203 -16.97 0.47 1.14
C GLN A 203 -16.56 1.85 0.62
N PHE A 204 -17.51 2.74 0.38
CA PHE A 204 -17.24 4.03 -0.29
C PHE A 204 -17.47 5.25 0.59
N VAL A 205 -17.77 5.07 1.87
CA VAL A 205 -17.78 6.18 2.84
C VAL A 205 -16.84 5.87 3.98
N PHE A 206 -17.07 4.78 4.72
CA PHE A 206 -16.25 4.46 5.89
C PHE A 206 -14.80 4.17 5.53
N MET A 207 -14.56 3.28 4.56
CA MET A 207 -13.20 2.85 4.18
C MET A 207 -12.31 3.99 3.66
N PRO A 208 -12.76 4.88 2.76
CA PRO A 208 -12.01 6.07 2.36
C PRO A 208 -11.68 7.02 3.52
N LEU A 209 -12.64 7.26 4.42
CA LEU A 209 -12.43 8.14 5.57
C LEU A 209 -11.47 7.51 6.58
N LEU A 210 -11.60 6.20 6.81
CA LEU A 210 -10.72 5.43 7.66
C LEU A 210 -9.28 5.44 7.14
N SER A 211 -9.07 5.15 5.85
CA SER A 211 -7.74 5.12 5.26
C SER A 211 -7.08 6.51 5.26
N TYR A 212 -7.85 7.56 4.98
CA TYR A 212 -7.39 8.94 5.06
C TYR A 212 -6.97 9.34 6.48
N GLY A 213 -7.83 9.05 7.48
CA GLY A 213 -7.58 9.37 8.88
C GLY A 213 -6.42 8.56 9.47
N LEU A 214 -6.37 7.26 9.19
CA LEU A 214 -5.29 6.37 9.62
C LEU A 214 -3.96 6.78 8.99
N GLY A 215 -3.99 7.20 7.71
CA GLY A 215 -2.81 7.72 7.02
C GLY A 215 -2.27 8.98 7.69
N HIS A 216 -3.14 9.96 7.98
CA HIS A 216 -2.75 11.17 8.68
C HIS A 216 -2.19 10.92 10.08
N LEU A 217 -2.79 9.97 10.81
CA LEU A 217 -2.40 9.67 12.17
C LEU A 217 -1.04 8.98 12.24
N LEU A 218 -0.78 8.02 11.35
CA LEU A 218 0.43 7.19 11.39
C LEU A 218 1.59 7.75 10.57
N PHE A 219 1.32 8.58 9.55
CA PHE A 219 2.31 9.04 8.59
C PHE A 219 2.27 10.57 8.37
N PRO A 220 2.33 11.42 9.41
CA PRO A 220 2.13 12.86 9.27
C PRO A 220 3.02 13.51 8.21
N ASP A 221 4.28 13.09 8.11
CA ASP A 221 5.30 13.65 7.20
C ASP A 221 5.63 12.76 5.99
N ASN A 222 4.94 11.63 5.83
CA ASN A 222 5.20 10.66 4.76
C ASN A 222 3.98 10.49 3.85
N TYR A 223 3.85 11.41 2.90
CA TYR A 223 2.66 11.53 2.05
C TYR A 223 2.52 10.38 1.05
N GLU A 224 3.63 9.74 0.66
CA GLU A 224 3.64 8.57 -0.22
C GLU A 224 2.95 7.38 0.47
N LEU A 225 3.21 7.16 1.76
CA LEU A 225 2.53 6.12 2.55
C LEU A 225 1.06 6.47 2.79
N GLN A 226 0.75 7.75 3.07
CA GLN A 226 -0.65 8.21 3.18
C GLN A 226 -1.42 7.92 1.89
N LEU A 227 -0.83 8.26 0.73
CA LEU A 227 -1.45 8.08 -0.57
C LEU A 227 -1.65 6.59 -0.89
N GLY A 228 -0.65 5.76 -0.61
CA GLY A 228 -0.73 4.30 -0.76
C GLY A 228 -1.87 3.67 0.07
N LEU A 229 -1.98 4.08 1.34
CA LEU A 229 -3.06 3.62 2.22
C LEU A 229 -4.42 4.14 1.74
N PHE A 230 -4.50 5.41 1.34
CA PHE A 230 -5.72 6.02 0.84
C PHE A 230 -6.24 5.30 -0.42
N PHE A 231 -5.39 5.06 -1.41
CA PHE A 231 -5.71 4.29 -2.63
C PHE A 231 -6.19 2.87 -2.31
N THR A 232 -5.64 2.25 -1.25
CA THR A 232 -6.12 0.95 -0.76
C THR A 232 -7.55 1.05 -0.21
N GLY A 233 -7.86 2.07 0.59
CA GLY A 233 -9.19 2.24 1.19
C GLY A 233 -10.27 2.75 0.23
N VAL A 234 -9.92 3.43 -0.87
CA VAL A 234 -10.91 3.83 -1.89
C VAL A 234 -11.19 2.73 -2.91
N SER A 235 -10.35 1.70 -2.96
CA SER A 235 -10.54 0.54 -3.85
C SER A 235 -11.85 -0.20 -3.53
N PRO A 236 -12.43 -0.94 -4.48
CA PRO A 236 -13.57 -1.81 -4.20
C PRO A 236 -13.15 -3.03 -3.36
N ALA A 237 -14.14 -3.78 -2.89
CA ALA A 237 -13.92 -5.01 -2.15
C ALA A 237 -13.13 -6.04 -2.99
N GLY A 238 -12.23 -6.75 -2.32
CA GLY A 238 -11.34 -7.73 -2.96
C GLY A 238 -12.01 -9.09 -3.14
N GLY A 239 -11.80 -9.74 -4.29
CA GLY A 239 -12.44 -11.02 -4.63
C GLY A 239 -12.16 -12.19 -3.65
N ALA A 240 -11.15 -12.05 -2.78
CA ALA A 240 -10.86 -13.00 -1.70
C ALA A 240 -11.95 -13.00 -0.60
N SER A 241 -12.77 -11.94 -0.48
CA SER A 241 -13.90 -11.83 0.47
C SER A 241 -14.89 -12.99 0.32
N ASN A 242 -15.14 -13.42 -0.91
CA ASN A 242 -16.04 -14.53 -1.20
C ASN A 242 -15.57 -15.86 -0.58
N ILE A 243 -14.25 -16.10 -0.53
CA ILE A 243 -13.68 -17.33 0.04
C ILE A 243 -13.80 -17.29 1.56
N TRP A 244 -13.45 -16.15 2.15
CA TRP A 244 -13.52 -15.93 3.60
C TRP A 244 -14.95 -15.95 4.13
N THR A 245 -15.90 -15.37 3.40
CA THR A 245 -17.32 -15.42 3.72
C THR A 245 -17.80 -16.87 3.83
N VAL A 246 -17.46 -17.73 2.88
CA VAL A 246 -17.81 -19.17 2.95
C VAL A 246 -17.10 -19.87 4.10
N ALA A 247 -15.81 -19.58 4.30
CA ALA A 247 -15.01 -20.20 5.35
C ALA A 247 -15.53 -19.90 6.76
N LEU A 248 -16.13 -18.73 6.95
CA LEU A 248 -16.72 -18.27 8.21
C LEU A 248 -18.22 -18.56 8.32
N GLY A 249 -18.84 -19.22 7.32
CA GLY A 249 -20.28 -19.53 7.35
C GLY A 249 -21.20 -18.34 7.05
N GLY A 250 -20.69 -17.31 6.38
CA GLY A 250 -21.45 -16.14 5.94
C GLY A 250 -22.25 -16.35 4.65
N ASN A 251 -23.08 -15.38 4.30
CA ASN A 251 -23.91 -15.40 3.09
C ASN A 251 -23.08 -15.09 1.83
N LEU A 252 -22.67 -16.16 1.13
CA LEU A 252 -21.90 -16.05 -0.12
C LEU A 252 -22.63 -15.26 -1.21
N THR A 253 -23.95 -15.44 -1.36
CA THR A 253 -24.73 -14.74 -2.37
C THR A 253 -24.68 -13.23 -2.16
N LEU A 254 -24.76 -12.80 -0.90
CA LEU A 254 -24.64 -11.40 -0.52
C LEU A 254 -23.22 -10.85 -0.74
N SER A 255 -22.17 -11.61 -0.41
CA SER A 255 -20.79 -11.19 -0.68
C SER A 255 -20.53 -10.99 -2.18
N ILE A 256 -20.92 -11.96 -3.03
CA ILE A 256 -20.77 -11.83 -4.50
C ILE A 256 -21.51 -10.60 -5.01
N ALA A 257 -22.72 -10.36 -4.51
CA ALA A 257 -23.52 -9.18 -4.86
C ALA A 257 -22.80 -7.87 -4.54
N MET A 258 -22.28 -7.75 -3.32
CA MET A 258 -21.57 -6.55 -2.86
C MET A 258 -20.25 -6.35 -3.61
N THR A 259 -19.47 -7.42 -3.87
CA THR A 259 -18.23 -7.33 -4.65
C THR A 259 -18.53 -6.82 -6.05
N THR A 260 -19.60 -7.33 -6.66
CA THR A 260 -20.01 -6.94 -8.02
C THR A 260 -20.45 -5.48 -8.07
N ILE A 261 -21.32 -5.07 -7.15
CA ILE A 261 -21.81 -3.69 -7.06
C ILE A 261 -20.65 -2.73 -6.79
N SER A 262 -19.76 -3.06 -5.84
CA SER A 262 -18.62 -2.21 -5.52
C SER A 262 -17.62 -2.12 -6.67
N THR A 263 -17.34 -3.21 -7.38
CA THR A 263 -16.44 -3.18 -8.54
C THR A 263 -16.97 -2.27 -9.66
N ILE A 264 -18.29 -2.28 -9.92
CA ILE A 264 -18.89 -1.33 -10.88
C ILE A 264 -18.83 0.09 -10.34
N ALA A 265 -19.23 0.31 -9.09
CA ALA A 265 -19.29 1.64 -8.49
C ALA A 265 -17.91 2.29 -8.37
N ALA A 266 -16.83 1.50 -8.23
CA ALA A 266 -15.46 1.98 -8.14
C ALA A 266 -15.04 2.87 -9.32
N PHE A 267 -15.59 2.64 -10.53
CA PHE A 267 -15.31 3.49 -11.69
C PHE A 267 -15.69 4.96 -11.48
N GLY A 268 -16.73 5.23 -10.70
CA GLY A 268 -17.13 6.59 -10.33
C GLY A 268 -16.59 7.01 -8.95
N MET A 269 -16.66 6.09 -7.98
CA MET A 269 -16.34 6.41 -6.59
C MET A 269 -14.84 6.59 -6.34
N MET A 270 -13.96 5.82 -6.99
CA MET A 270 -12.51 5.99 -6.83
C MET A 270 -12.05 7.36 -7.35
N PRO A 271 -12.36 7.78 -8.60
CA PRO A 271 -12.02 9.13 -9.05
C PRO A 271 -12.62 10.21 -8.16
N LEU A 272 -13.87 10.06 -7.71
CA LEU A 272 -14.50 11.01 -6.80
C LEU A 272 -13.69 11.24 -5.53
N TRP A 273 -13.25 10.17 -4.86
CA TRP A 273 -12.43 10.27 -3.65
C TRP A 273 -11.03 10.80 -3.92
N ILE A 274 -10.41 10.39 -5.03
CA ILE A 274 -9.10 10.89 -5.44
C ILE A 274 -9.14 12.40 -5.73
N PHE A 275 -10.18 12.88 -6.39
CA PHE A 275 -10.35 14.30 -6.73
C PHE A 275 -10.84 15.18 -5.56
N THR A 276 -11.33 14.56 -4.49
CA THR A 276 -11.72 15.25 -3.26
C THR A 276 -10.63 15.13 -2.19
N LEU A 277 -10.69 14.12 -1.30
CA LEU A 277 -9.72 13.96 -0.22
C LEU A 277 -8.30 13.64 -0.73
N GLY A 278 -8.18 12.86 -1.81
CA GLY A 278 -6.87 12.53 -2.39
C GLY A 278 -6.09 13.77 -2.80
N ARG A 279 -6.77 14.77 -3.37
CA ARG A 279 -6.18 16.07 -3.75
C ARG A 279 -5.48 16.74 -2.57
N THR A 280 -6.02 16.62 -1.36
CA THR A 280 -5.41 17.25 -0.17
C THR A 280 -4.10 16.57 0.25
N ILE A 281 -3.94 15.27 -0.03
CA ILE A 281 -2.70 14.52 0.20
C ILE A 281 -1.68 14.91 -0.89
N PHE A 282 -2.10 14.91 -2.16
CA PHE A 282 -1.25 15.32 -3.29
C PHE A 282 -0.70 16.75 -3.13
N GLN A 283 -1.55 17.69 -2.72
CA GLN A 283 -1.13 19.08 -2.49
C GLN A 283 -0.08 19.19 -1.39
N ARG A 284 -0.21 18.43 -0.31
CA ARG A 284 0.79 18.42 0.78
C ARG A 284 2.09 17.72 0.39
N ALA A 285 1.99 16.73 -0.49
CA ALA A 285 3.15 16.08 -1.08
C ALA A 285 3.90 16.94 -2.11
N ASN A 286 3.43 18.16 -2.42
CA ASN A 286 3.88 18.95 -3.58
C ASN A 286 3.87 18.16 -4.91
N LEU A 287 3.00 17.15 -4.99
CA LEU A 287 2.82 16.33 -6.17
C LEU A 287 1.65 16.87 -6.99
N VAL A 288 1.89 17.09 -8.28
CA VAL A 288 0.80 17.41 -9.21
C VAL A 288 -0.05 16.15 -9.37
N VAL A 289 -1.35 16.26 -9.07
CA VAL A 289 -2.29 15.15 -9.29
C VAL A 289 -2.26 14.81 -10.79
N PRO A 290 -1.91 13.58 -11.18
CA PRO A 290 -1.80 13.20 -12.58
C PRO A 290 -3.18 12.88 -13.16
N TYR A 291 -4.05 13.90 -13.25
CA TYR A 291 -5.47 13.78 -13.65
C TYR A 291 -5.64 13.01 -14.97
N SER A 292 -4.84 13.35 -15.98
CA SER A 292 -4.88 12.71 -17.29
C SER A 292 -4.54 11.23 -17.20
N ARG A 293 -3.49 10.86 -16.48
CA ARG A 293 -3.07 9.45 -16.32
C ARG A 293 -4.07 8.63 -15.52
N ILE A 294 -4.67 9.21 -14.47
CA ILE A 294 -5.73 8.57 -13.70
C ILE A 294 -6.97 8.36 -14.57
N ALA A 295 -7.33 9.34 -15.39
CA ALA A 295 -8.43 9.20 -16.34
C ALA A 295 -8.14 8.13 -17.41
N TYR A 296 -6.94 8.12 -18.00
CA TYR A 296 -6.54 7.11 -18.97
C TYR A 296 -6.52 5.70 -18.39
N THR A 297 -6.01 5.52 -17.16
CA THR A 297 -6.01 4.20 -16.49
C THR A 297 -7.43 3.75 -16.15
N ALA A 298 -8.29 4.65 -15.66
CA ALA A 298 -9.70 4.35 -15.41
C ALA A 298 -10.44 3.93 -16.69
N VAL A 299 -10.28 4.70 -17.79
CA VAL A 299 -10.85 4.36 -19.10
C VAL A 299 -10.29 3.03 -19.63
N GLY A 300 -8.98 2.81 -19.45
CA GLY A 300 -8.31 1.57 -19.81
C GLY A 300 -8.88 0.33 -19.10
N LEU A 301 -9.45 0.49 -17.91
CA LEU A 301 -10.14 -0.57 -17.16
C LEU A 301 -11.61 -0.76 -17.60
N VAL A 302 -12.26 0.27 -18.15
CA VAL A 302 -13.63 0.17 -18.69
C VAL A 302 -13.68 -0.72 -19.93
N VAL A 303 -12.66 -0.65 -20.78
CA VAL A 303 -12.56 -1.45 -22.01
C VAL A 303 -12.64 -2.97 -21.76
N PRO A 304 -11.79 -3.60 -20.92
CA PRO A 304 -11.85 -5.03 -20.64
C PRO A 304 -13.16 -5.44 -19.94
N ILE A 305 -13.72 -4.61 -19.04
CA ILE A 305 -15.02 -4.89 -18.43
C ILE A 305 -16.15 -4.89 -19.46
N SER A 306 -16.15 -3.91 -20.38
CA SER A 306 -17.13 -3.83 -21.46
C SER A 306 -17.04 -5.05 -22.39
N ALA A 307 -15.82 -5.49 -22.71
CA ALA A 307 -15.60 -6.72 -23.46
C ALA A 307 -16.15 -7.96 -22.72
N GLY A 308 -15.91 -8.06 -21.40
CA GLY A 308 -16.49 -9.11 -20.56
C GLY A 308 -18.02 -9.13 -20.58
N LEU A 309 -18.65 -7.97 -20.49
CA LEU A 309 -20.11 -7.83 -20.54
C LEU A 309 -20.68 -8.24 -21.91
N LEU A 310 -20.01 -7.86 -23.00
CA LEU A 310 -20.37 -8.29 -24.35
C LEU A 310 -20.25 -9.82 -24.50
N ILE A 311 -19.17 -10.42 -23.98
CA ILE A 311 -18.98 -11.87 -23.96
C ILE A 311 -20.12 -12.55 -23.18
N GLN A 312 -20.52 -11.99 -22.04
CA GLN A 312 -21.63 -12.52 -21.27
C GLN A 312 -22.93 -12.55 -22.07
N ARG A 313 -23.21 -11.44 -22.79
CA ARG A 313 -24.45 -11.28 -23.56
C ARG A 313 -24.51 -12.17 -24.80
N TYR A 314 -23.42 -12.26 -25.56
CA TYR A 314 -23.39 -12.97 -26.84
C TYR A 314 -22.88 -14.42 -26.74
N CYS A 315 -22.08 -14.74 -25.72
CA CYS A 315 -21.40 -16.03 -25.57
C CYS A 315 -21.52 -16.60 -24.13
N PRO A 316 -22.74 -16.88 -23.63
CA PRO A 316 -22.96 -17.27 -22.23
C PRO A 316 -22.24 -18.57 -21.83
N ARG A 317 -21.98 -19.49 -22.79
CA ARG A 317 -21.18 -20.69 -22.54
C ARG A 317 -19.73 -20.35 -22.19
N PHE A 318 -19.12 -19.42 -22.91
CA PHE A 318 -17.76 -18.95 -22.66
C PHE A 318 -17.69 -18.09 -21.39
N SER A 319 -18.71 -17.26 -21.14
CA SER A 319 -18.85 -16.50 -19.91
C SER A 319 -18.81 -17.38 -18.65
N ARG A 320 -19.48 -18.54 -18.67
CA ARG A 320 -19.43 -19.49 -17.55
C ARG A 320 -18.03 -20.06 -17.30
N LEU A 321 -17.22 -20.23 -18.36
CA LEU A 321 -15.82 -20.63 -18.22
C LEU A 321 -15.00 -19.50 -17.58
N LEU A 322 -15.16 -18.26 -18.07
CA LEU A 322 -14.52 -17.06 -17.52
C LEU A 322 -14.82 -16.88 -16.02
N VAL A 323 -16.09 -16.97 -15.62
CA VAL A 323 -16.50 -16.91 -14.21
C VAL A 323 -15.87 -18.02 -13.38
N ARG A 324 -15.72 -19.23 -13.94
CA ARG A 324 -15.11 -20.37 -13.24
C ARG A 324 -13.61 -20.16 -13.00
N ILE A 325 -12.90 -19.52 -13.93
CA ILE A 325 -11.47 -19.22 -13.80
C ILE A 325 -11.19 -17.93 -13.02
N LEU A 326 -12.20 -17.10 -12.74
CA LEU A 326 -12.05 -15.85 -11.98
C LEU A 326 -11.31 -16.06 -10.65
N LYS A 327 -11.79 -17.02 -9.83
CA LYS A 327 -11.20 -17.31 -8.51
C LYS A 327 -9.72 -17.74 -8.57
N PRO A 328 -9.33 -18.77 -9.34
CA PRO A 328 -7.91 -19.15 -9.44
C PRO A 328 -7.06 -18.05 -10.06
N MET A 329 -7.57 -17.29 -11.05
CA MET A 329 -6.84 -16.17 -11.63
C MET A 329 -6.56 -15.05 -10.64
N SER A 330 -7.52 -14.68 -9.78
CA SER A 330 -7.31 -13.68 -8.73
C SER A 330 -6.23 -14.12 -7.74
N VAL A 331 -6.19 -15.39 -7.36
CA VAL A 331 -5.14 -15.94 -6.48
C VAL A 331 -3.78 -15.91 -7.18
N ILE A 332 -3.72 -16.32 -8.46
CA ILE A 332 -2.49 -16.27 -9.26
C ILE A 332 -1.98 -14.83 -9.39
N LEU A 333 -2.85 -13.86 -9.65
CA LEU A 333 -2.46 -12.45 -9.74
C LEU A 333 -1.90 -11.93 -8.41
N ILE A 334 -2.55 -12.23 -7.29
CA ILE A 334 -2.06 -11.82 -5.96
C ILE A 334 -0.71 -12.48 -5.67
N LEU A 335 -0.58 -13.79 -5.89
CA LEU A 335 0.70 -14.50 -5.74
C LEU A 335 1.78 -13.93 -6.64
N PHE A 336 1.47 -13.64 -7.90
CA PHE A 336 2.40 -13.06 -8.85
C PHE A 336 2.88 -11.69 -8.39
N ILE A 337 1.97 -10.79 -7.99
CA ILE A 337 2.31 -9.46 -7.47
C ILE A 337 3.17 -9.58 -6.22
N VAL A 338 2.81 -10.47 -5.30
CA VAL A 338 3.50 -10.65 -4.02
C VAL A 338 4.88 -11.27 -4.22
N ILE A 339 5.00 -12.37 -4.99
CA ILE A 339 6.28 -13.01 -5.29
C ILE A 339 7.18 -12.04 -6.05
N PHE A 340 6.63 -11.32 -7.03
CA PHE A 340 7.38 -10.30 -7.73
C PHE A 340 7.86 -9.21 -6.76
N ALA A 341 6.98 -8.68 -5.91
CA ALA A 341 7.35 -7.69 -4.91
C ALA A 341 8.50 -8.18 -4.01
N ILE A 342 8.55 -9.46 -3.66
CA ILE A 342 9.69 -10.04 -2.94
C ILE A 342 10.94 -10.09 -3.81
N VAL A 343 10.84 -10.65 -5.01
CA VAL A 343 11.97 -10.95 -5.89
C VAL A 343 12.64 -9.69 -6.42
N THR A 344 11.85 -8.68 -6.82
CA THR A 344 12.38 -7.45 -7.41
C THR A 344 12.56 -6.33 -6.40
N ASN A 345 11.85 -6.41 -5.27
CA ASN A 345 11.80 -5.32 -4.31
C ASN A 345 12.08 -5.76 -2.87
N LEU A 346 13.17 -6.51 -2.64
CA LEU A 346 13.71 -6.68 -1.28
C LEU A 346 13.92 -5.33 -0.56
N TYR A 347 14.20 -4.26 -1.30
CA TYR A 347 14.27 -2.90 -0.78
C TYR A 347 12.92 -2.37 -0.27
N LEU A 348 11.76 -2.80 -0.80
CA LEU A 348 10.46 -2.37 -0.25
C LEU A 348 10.28 -2.91 1.17
N PHE A 349 10.85 -4.07 1.51
CA PHE A 349 10.87 -4.56 2.88
C PHE A 349 11.82 -3.78 3.78
N GLU A 350 12.78 -3.02 3.24
CA GLU A 350 13.57 -2.05 4.04
C GLU A 350 12.72 -0.87 4.49
N LEU A 351 11.67 -0.53 3.73
CA LEU A 351 10.72 0.51 4.11
C LEU A 351 9.70 0.04 5.14
N PHE A 352 9.58 -1.26 5.43
CA PHE A 352 8.60 -1.75 6.40
C PHE A 352 8.97 -1.32 7.82
N SER A 353 8.25 -0.31 8.31
CA SER A 353 8.29 0.12 9.70
C SER A 353 7.14 -0.48 10.50
N TRP A 354 7.20 -0.36 11.83
CA TRP A 354 6.11 -0.81 12.70
C TRP A 354 4.80 -0.07 12.39
N GLN A 355 4.86 1.22 12.01
CA GLN A 355 3.69 2.01 11.59
C GLN A 355 3.02 1.42 10.35
N ILE A 356 3.80 0.95 9.37
CA ILE A 356 3.28 0.29 8.15
C ILE A 356 2.57 -1.01 8.46
N ILE A 357 3.06 -1.79 9.42
CA ILE A 357 2.41 -3.03 9.86
C ILE A 357 1.10 -2.71 10.57
N ILE A 358 1.11 -1.73 11.49
CA ILE A 358 -0.11 -1.30 12.20
C ILE A 358 -1.13 -0.74 11.22
N ALA A 359 -0.72 0.07 10.24
CA ALA A 359 -1.61 0.58 9.20
C ALA A 359 -2.21 -0.55 8.35
N GLY A 360 -1.36 -1.47 7.90
CA GLY A 360 -1.76 -2.61 7.06
C GLY A 360 -2.68 -3.60 7.78
N LEU A 361 -2.54 -3.76 9.10
CA LEU A 361 -3.44 -4.56 9.93
C LEU A 361 -4.69 -3.78 10.34
N GLY A 362 -4.53 -2.50 10.67
CA GLY A 362 -5.56 -1.63 11.21
C GLY A 362 -6.68 -1.35 10.22
N LEU A 363 -6.35 -1.08 8.95
CA LEU A 363 -7.35 -0.84 7.90
C LEU A 363 -8.34 -2.01 7.74
N PRO A 364 -7.91 -3.27 7.50
CA PRO A 364 -8.84 -4.39 7.34
C PRO A 364 -9.53 -4.73 8.67
N LEU A 365 -8.82 -4.68 9.80
CA LEU A 365 -9.38 -5.01 11.11
C LEU A 365 -10.53 -4.08 11.50
N LEU A 366 -10.31 -2.76 11.43
CA LEU A 366 -11.35 -1.77 11.71
C LEU A 366 -12.50 -1.86 10.71
N GLY A 367 -12.20 -2.25 9.47
CA GLY A 367 -13.21 -2.63 8.47
C GLY A 367 -14.10 -3.78 8.88
N TYR A 368 -13.52 -4.89 9.30
CA TYR A 368 -14.27 -6.05 9.79
C TYR A 368 -15.16 -5.66 10.97
N CYS A 369 -14.60 -4.94 11.94
CA CYS A 369 -15.32 -4.49 13.13
C CYS A 369 -16.49 -3.57 12.77
N PHE A 370 -16.25 -2.54 11.96
CA PHE A 370 -17.29 -1.58 11.58
C PHE A 370 -18.38 -2.23 10.73
N GLY A 371 -18.01 -3.03 9.72
CA GLY A 371 -18.97 -3.73 8.88
C GLY A 371 -19.88 -4.66 9.67
N PHE A 372 -19.31 -5.40 10.63
CA PHE A 372 -20.08 -6.27 11.54
C PHE A 372 -20.99 -5.46 12.48
N LEU A 373 -20.48 -4.35 13.04
CA LEU A 373 -21.25 -3.50 13.92
C LEU A 373 -22.43 -2.84 13.17
N ALA A 374 -22.17 -2.26 12.00
CA ALA A 374 -23.19 -1.60 11.18
C ALA A 374 -24.30 -2.57 10.77
N SER A 375 -23.96 -3.78 10.34
CA SER A 375 -24.96 -4.80 9.98
C SER A 375 -25.76 -5.30 11.19
N THR A 376 -25.11 -5.44 12.35
CA THR A 376 -25.75 -5.89 13.59
C THR A 376 -26.70 -4.83 14.15
N LEU A 377 -26.33 -3.54 14.07
CA LEU A 377 -27.22 -2.42 14.43
C LEU A 377 -28.47 -2.38 13.56
N MET A 378 -28.35 -2.77 12.29
CA MET A 378 -29.47 -2.94 11.36
C MET A 378 -30.20 -4.28 11.50
N ARG A 379 -29.87 -5.06 12.55
CA ARG A 379 -30.50 -6.35 12.91
C ARG A 379 -30.46 -7.40 11.79
N LEU A 380 -29.40 -7.40 10.99
CA LEU A 380 -29.21 -8.43 9.97
C LEU A 380 -28.83 -9.78 10.60
N PRO A 381 -29.22 -10.91 9.96
CA PRO A 381 -28.81 -12.24 10.40
C PRO A 381 -27.29 -12.37 10.47
N LEU A 382 -26.79 -13.24 11.35
CA LEU A 382 -25.34 -13.44 11.56
C LEU A 382 -24.60 -13.73 10.24
N ALA A 383 -25.17 -14.56 9.37
CA ALA A 383 -24.56 -14.90 8.08
C ALA A 383 -24.39 -13.67 7.17
N ASP A 384 -25.35 -12.75 7.19
CA ASP A 384 -25.30 -11.51 6.41
C ASP A 384 -24.31 -10.51 7.05
N SER A 385 -24.30 -10.42 8.38
CA SER A 385 -23.35 -9.59 9.13
C SER A 385 -21.90 -10.03 8.92
N LEU A 386 -21.63 -11.33 8.89
CA LEU A 386 -20.30 -11.86 8.57
C LEU A 386 -19.90 -11.55 7.13
N ALA A 387 -20.84 -11.66 6.18
CA ALA A 387 -20.57 -11.30 4.79
C ALA A 387 -20.22 -9.81 4.65
N ILE A 388 -21.01 -8.90 5.27
CA ILE A 388 -20.76 -7.44 5.22
C ILE A 388 -19.45 -7.09 5.92
N SER A 389 -19.16 -7.70 7.08
CA SER A 389 -17.91 -7.53 7.81
C SER A 389 -16.70 -7.86 6.93
N VAL A 390 -16.64 -9.09 6.41
CA VAL A 390 -15.54 -9.57 5.56
C VAL A 390 -15.42 -8.73 4.29
N GLU A 391 -16.54 -8.41 3.64
CA GLU A 391 -16.56 -7.59 2.44
C GLU A 391 -15.99 -6.19 2.68
N THR A 392 -16.31 -5.59 3.83
CA THR A 392 -15.82 -4.25 4.18
C THR A 392 -14.31 -4.24 4.37
N GLY A 393 -13.76 -5.18 5.14
CA GLY A 393 -12.33 -5.16 5.48
C GLY A 393 -11.41 -5.67 4.37
N ILE A 394 -11.87 -6.58 3.49
CA ILE A 394 -11.04 -7.08 2.39
C ILE A 394 -11.10 -6.10 1.21
N GLN A 395 -10.01 -5.37 1.01
CA GLN A 395 -9.84 -4.46 -0.11
C GLN A 395 -9.19 -5.11 -1.34
N ASN A 396 -9.48 -4.60 -2.53
CA ASN A 396 -8.80 -4.99 -3.76
C ASN A 396 -7.47 -4.25 -3.91
N THR A 397 -6.45 -4.73 -3.21
CA THR A 397 -5.09 -4.16 -3.24
C THR A 397 -4.45 -4.19 -4.63
N GLY A 398 -4.84 -5.14 -5.50
CA GLY A 398 -4.35 -5.22 -6.87
C GLY A 398 -4.73 -4.00 -7.71
N ILE A 399 -5.96 -3.49 -7.54
CA ILE A 399 -6.43 -2.26 -8.22
C ILE A 399 -5.67 -1.05 -7.68
N ALA A 400 -5.46 -0.97 -6.36
CA ALA A 400 -4.68 0.11 -5.76
C ALA A 400 -3.25 0.16 -6.32
N ILE A 401 -2.55 -0.99 -6.32
CA ILE A 401 -1.18 -1.10 -6.86
C ILE A 401 -1.14 -0.71 -8.33
N PHE A 402 -2.09 -1.19 -9.13
CA PHE A 402 -2.18 -0.86 -10.54
C PHE A 402 -2.35 0.66 -10.74
N LEU A 403 -3.32 1.28 -10.10
CA LEU A 403 -3.54 2.72 -10.26
C LEU A 403 -2.32 3.53 -9.81
N LEU A 404 -1.70 3.19 -8.68
CA LEU A 404 -0.51 3.90 -8.21
C LEU A 404 0.66 3.77 -9.18
N ARG A 405 0.94 2.56 -9.68
CA ARG A 405 2.07 2.29 -10.57
C ARG A 405 1.94 2.95 -11.93
N PHE A 406 0.72 3.08 -12.45
CA PHE A 406 0.47 3.66 -13.77
C PHE A 406 0.12 5.14 -13.72
N ALA A 407 -0.42 5.65 -12.61
CA ALA A 407 -0.72 7.06 -12.46
C ALA A 407 0.51 7.87 -12.05
N LEU A 408 1.38 7.33 -11.18
CA LEU A 408 2.52 8.04 -10.61
C LEU A 408 3.82 7.71 -11.36
N GLU A 409 4.78 8.63 -11.26
CA GLU A 409 6.15 8.41 -11.75
C GLU A 409 7.03 7.85 -10.63
N GLN A 410 8.14 7.22 -10.99
CA GLN A 410 9.16 6.86 -10.00
C GLN A 410 9.80 8.13 -9.43
N PRO A 411 10.13 8.18 -8.12
CA PRO A 411 10.08 7.08 -7.14
C PRO A 411 8.74 6.94 -6.39
N ALA A 412 7.80 7.87 -6.55
CA ALA A 412 6.54 7.90 -5.82
C ALA A 412 5.66 6.66 -6.10
N ALA A 413 5.66 6.17 -7.34
CA ALA A 413 4.98 4.93 -7.73
C ALA A 413 5.43 3.72 -6.90
N ASP A 414 6.70 3.65 -6.50
CA ASP A 414 7.28 2.51 -5.79
C ASP A 414 7.00 2.65 -4.29
N LEU A 415 7.24 3.85 -3.73
CA LEU A 415 6.99 4.16 -2.32
C LEU A 415 5.51 3.97 -1.93
N THR A 416 4.59 4.41 -2.77
CA THR A 416 3.14 4.31 -2.49
C THR A 416 2.64 2.86 -2.51
N THR A 417 3.28 1.95 -3.25
CA THR A 417 2.85 0.54 -3.35
C THR A 417 3.15 -0.29 -2.11
N VAL A 418 4.02 0.20 -1.22
CA VAL A 418 4.35 -0.46 0.07
C VAL A 418 3.07 -0.72 0.87
N MET A 419 2.17 0.26 0.93
CA MET A 419 0.97 0.15 1.77
C MET A 419 -0.05 -0.89 1.28
N PRO A 420 -0.47 -0.89 -0.01
CA PRO A 420 -1.30 -1.95 -0.55
C PRO A 420 -0.72 -3.36 -0.35
N VAL A 421 0.61 -3.50 -0.45
CA VAL A 421 1.30 -4.79 -0.22
C VAL A 421 1.22 -5.20 1.26
N SER A 422 1.54 -4.28 2.19
CA SER A 422 1.39 -4.52 3.64
C SER A 422 -0.06 -4.92 3.97
N ASN A 423 -1.04 -4.19 3.45
CA ASN A 423 -2.45 -4.50 3.63
C ASN A 423 -2.81 -5.91 3.11
N ALA A 424 -2.33 -6.29 1.92
CA ALA A 424 -2.57 -7.62 1.35
C ALA A 424 -2.02 -8.76 2.22
N ILE A 425 -0.84 -8.57 2.81
CA ILE A 425 -0.20 -9.54 3.70
C ILE A 425 -0.93 -9.63 5.04
N MET A 426 -1.39 -8.50 5.59
CA MET A 426 -2.04 -8.45 6.91
C MET A 426 -3.53 -8.81 6.89
N THR A 427 -4.22 -8.62 5.77
CA THR A 427 -5.68 -8.88 5.62
C THR A 427 -6.13 -10.27 6.10
N PRO A 428 -5.42 -11.39 5.78
CA PRO A 428 -5.83 -12.72 6.23
C PRO A 428 -5.67 -12.97 7.73
N LEU A 429 -4.78 -12.25 8.42
CA LEU A 429 -4.39 -12.57 9.80
C LEU A 429 -5.57 -12.51 10.79
N PRO A 430 -6.37 -11.42 10.87
CA PRO A 430 -7.52 -11.38 11.77
C PRO A 430 -8.54 -12.48 11.48
N LEU A 431 -8.77 -12.80 10.20
CA LEU A 431 -9.75 -13.80 9.78
C LEU A 431 -9.29 -15.23 10.09
N LEU A 432 -7.98 -15.49 9.98
CA LEU A 432 -7.38 -16.75 10.40
C LEU A 432 -7.53 -16.96 11.91
N LEU A 433 -7.22 -15.95 12.71
CA LEU A 433 -7.37 -15.99 14.16
C LEU A 433 -8.83 -16.24 14.55
N LEU A 434 -9.77 -15.53 13.90
CA LEU A 434 -11.19 -15.75 14.09
C LEU A 434 -11.61 -17.18 13.74
N LEU A 435 -11.18 -17.69 12.58
CA LEU A 435 -11.51 -19.04 12.12
C LEU A 435 -10.94 -20.11 13.05
N VAL A 436 -9.70 -19.97 13.50
CA VAL A 436 -9.08 -20.89 14.47
C VAL A 436 -9.83 -20.84 15.80
N GLY A 437 -10.16 -19.65 16.30
CA GLY A 437 -10.94 -19.47 17.52
C GLY A 437 -12.32 -20.15 17.44
N LEU A 438 -13.04 -19.97 16.34
CA LEU A 438 -14.33 -20.63 16.10
C LEU A 438 -14.19 -22.17 16.09
N ARG A 439 -13.15 -22.70 15.42
CA ARG A 439 -12.89 -24.14 15.37
C ARG A 439 -12.51 -24.73 16.73
N ILE A 440 -11.75 -24.00 17.54
CA ILE A 440 -11.43 -24.40 18.91
C ILE A 440 -12.72 -24.41 19.74
N HIS A 441 -13.53 -23.36 19.66
CA HIS A 441 -14.79 -23.26 20.39
C HIS A 441 -15.76 -24.40 20.04
N GLU A 442 -15.95 -24.70 18.74
CA GLU A 442 -16.76 -25.82 18.27
C GLU A 442 -16.26 -27.17 18.81
N ARG A 443 -14.94 -27.39 18.83
CA ARG A 443 -14.35 -28.63 19.35
C ARG A 443 -14.56 -28.75 20.86
N THR A 444 -14.39 -27.66 21.61
CA THR A 444 -14.61 -27.65 23.06
C THR A 444 -16.07 -27.88 23.39
N LYS A 445 -17.00 -27.23 22.67
CA LYS A 445 -18.44 -27.44 22.84
C LYS A 445 -18.84 -28.90 22.56
N ARG A 446 -18.38 -29.48 21.45
CA ARG A 446 -18.63 -30.90 21.12
C ARG A 446 -18.06 -31.85 22.16
N ARG A 447 -16.88 -31.55 22.74
CA ARG A 447 -16.31 -32.35 23.84
C ARG A 447 -17.17 -32.28 25.09
N ALA A 448 -17.66 -31.09 25.45
CA ALA A 448 -18.56 -30.89 26.59
C ALA A 448 -19.90 -31.63 26.40
N GLU A 449 -20.49 -31.55 25.20
CA GLU A 449 -21.71 -32.29 24.84
C GLU A 449 -21.48 -33.81 24.90
N ASN A 450 -20.35 -34.30 24.39
CA ASN A 450 -20.02 -35.74 24.45
C ASN A 450 -19.72 -36.25 25.86
N SER A 451 -19.25 -35.41 26.79
CA SER A 451 -19.05 -35.80 28.20
C SER A 451 -20.35 -35.84 29.01
N LEU A 452 -21.45 -35.25 28.50
CA LEU A 452 -22.77 -35.26 29.13
C LEU A 452 -23.62 -36.46 28.72
N ILE A 453 -23.22 -37.22 27.70
CA ILE A 453 -23.87 -38.47 27.31
C ILE A 453 -23.33 -39.58 28.23
N PRO A 454 -24.14 -40.19 29.11
CA PRO A 454 -23.69 -41.32 29.91
C PRO A 454 -23.25 -42.44 28.97
N LYS A 455 -22.07 -43.01 29.20
CA LYS A 455 -21.70 -44.27 28.55
C LYS A 455 -22.68 -45.33 29.04
N THR A 456 -23.63 -45.74 28.21
CA THR A 456 -24.44 -46.91 28.47
C THR A 456 -23.51 -48.12 28.45
N GLU A 457 -23.25 -48.71 29.61
CA GLU A 457 -22.68 -50.04 29.72
C GLU A 457 -23.67 -51.03 29.08
N THR A 458 -23.37 -51.46 27.86
CA THR A 458 -23.87 -52.71 27.32
C THR A 458 -22.66 -53.53 26.94
N ASP A 459 -22.03 -54.13 27.94
CA ASP A 459 -21.21 -55.32 27.71
C ASP A 459 -22.17 -56.47 27.38
N PRO A 460 -22.05 -57.14 26.21
CA PRO A 460 -22.88 -58.28 25.91
C PRO A 460 -22.47 -59.45 26.81
N VAL A 461 -23.40 -59.89 27.67
CA VAL A 461 -23.32 -61.18 28.38
C VAL A 461 -23.17 -62.27 27.32
N VAL A 462 -21.98 -62.87 27.27
CA VAL A 462 -21.67 -64.04 26.46
C VAL A 462 -22.49 -65.20 26.99
N ALA A 463 -23.57 -65.56 26.29
CA ALA A 463 -24.25 -66.82 26.51
C ALA A 463 -23.38 -67.95 25.94
N THR A 464 -22.90 -68.83 26.82
CA THR A 464 -22.25 -70.10 26.46
C THR A 464 -23.31 -71.07 25.89
N PRO A 465 -23.07 -71.72 24.74
CA PRO A 465 -23.93 -72.80 24.27
C PRO A 465 -23.54 -74.15 24.91
N GLU A 466 -24.55 -74.90 25.39
CA GLU A 466 -24.50 -76.36 25.58
C GLU A 466 -24.65 -77.09 24.24
#